data_AF-A0A7Y4L871-F1
#
_entry.id   AF-A0A7Y4L871-F1
#
_cell.length_a   1.000
_cell.length_b   1.000
_cell.length_c   1.000
_cell.angle_alpha   90.00
_cell.angle_beta   90.00
_cell.angle_gamma   90.00
#
_symmetry.space_group_name_H-M   'P 1'
#
loop_
_entity.id
_entity.type
_entity.pdbx_description
1 polymer ?
#
loop_
_entity_poly.entity_id
_entity_poly.type
_entity_poly.pdbx_seq_one_letter_code
_entity_poly.pdbx_strand_id
1 'polypeptide(L)'
;MPKATTYRQLLAEQAPAAVRISGAHHSVWNGRTELTDPAKPVDGEAEWHGTVRYNDQRILEPTREMFRNSRVHMQDAATLRSYRKAIKTMLHENVHMLAGEGSDPRRNQAEYNTPHGKAAEEGFTELYAIQKTDDYIDELGLEDIAPGIKAAGKHEIYAEYVQGADAFAQTIGSRSGLGSEEVVRRIATVGAAQKFEAAAAAIYDTSDLPGLVPDDQRSAAVQQIAEAMKKDYAQIDQAQNIKDPDLRRKAARAAGGAAARAGYDEIRNIRRQWSMPAPEARVERGANAEQTRSNDSPTNAPATLEATTAATPHSLPPGLATAVHASRSGAEPLTSATRLDEADMGSRRGGTQTAPERGPEVQR
;
A
#
# COMPACT_ATOMS: atom_id res chain seq x y z
N MET A 1 25.47 1.16 10.07
CA MET A 1 24.45 2.23 10.20
C MET A 1 24.57 2.83 11.60
N PRO A 2 24.40 4.14 11.79
CA PRO A 2 24.47 4.75 13.12
C PRO A 2 23.24 4.37 13.96
N LYS A 3 23.44 3.60 15.03
CA LYS A 3 22.42 3.37 16.06
C LYS A 3 22.20 4.64 16.88
N ALA A 4 20.98 4.86 17.37
CA ALA A 4 20.69 6.01 18.23
C ALA A 4 21.22 5.76 19.64
N THR A 5 22.32 6.42 20.01
CA THR A 5 22.92 6.32 21.37
C THR A 5 22.50 7.45 22.30
N THR A 6 21.82 8.46 21.75
CA THR A 6 21.30 9.61 22.51
C THR A 6 19.91 9.98 22.03
N TYR A 7 19.12 10.66 22.88
CA TYR A 7 17.80 11.18 22.51
C TYR A 7 17.84 12.11 21.29
N ARG A 8 18.87 12.97 21.17
CA ARG A 8 19.04 13.85 20.00
C ARG A 8 19.24 13.03 18.72
N GLN A 9 20.02 11.96 18.80
CA GLN A 9 20.21 11.05 17.65
C GLN A 9 18.93 10.29 17.32
N LEU A 10 18.12 9.87 18.31
CA LEU A 10 16.81 9.28 18.04
C LEU A 10 15.94 10.23 17.18
N LEU A 11 15.84 11.50 17.58
CA LEU A 11 15.07 12.49 16.81
C LEU A 11 15.64 12.75 15.41
N ALA A 12 16.96 12.64 15.23
CA ALA A 12 17.61 12.82 13.93
C ALA A 12 17.46 11.59 13.01
N GLU A 13 17.44 10.38 13.58
CA GLU A 13 17.40 9.11 12.85
C GLU A 13 15.99 8.57 12.62
N GLN A 14 14.95 9.15 13.24
CA GLN A 14 13.59 8.62 13.16
C GLN A 14 13.07 8.42 11.72
N ALA A 15 13.15 9.45 10.87
CA ALA A 15 12.66 9.35 9.50
C ALA A 15 13.59 8.51 8.62
N PRO A 16 14.93 8.68 8.67
CA PRO A 16 15.85 7.78 7.96
C PRO A 16 15.65 6.30 8.31
N ALA A 17 15.46 5.96 9.58
CA ALA A 17 15.18 4.59 10.01
C ALA A 17 13.85 4.08 9.45
N ALA A 18 12.79 4.89 9.46
CA ALA A 18 11.50 4.53 8.85
C ALA A 18 11.61 4.25 7.35
N VAL A 19 12.40 5.05 6.61
CA VAL A 19 12.70 4.82 5.19
C VAL A 19 13.43 3.48 5.01
N ARG A 20 14.47 3.21 5.81
CA ARG A 20 15.28 1.98 5.69
C ARG A 20 14.48 0.71 5.94
N ILE A 21 13.65 0.66 6.98
CA ILE A 21 12.86 -0.55 7.30
C ILE A 21 11.71 -0.78 6.32
N SER A 22 11.24 0.27 5.65
CA SER A 22 10.08 0.21 4.75
C SER A 22 10.45 0.01 3.29
N GLY A 23 11.65 0.46 2.90
CA GLY A 23 12.06 0.54 1.51
C GLY A 23 11.32 1.62 0.72
N ALA A 24 10.70 2.60 1.39
CA ALA A 24 10.15 3.77 0.72
C ALA A 24 11.24 4.51 -0.06
N HIS A 25 10.84 5.27 -1.09
CA HIS A 25 11.79 6.05 -1.88
C HIS A 25 12.47 7.13 -1.03
N HIS A 26 11.68 7.83 -0.22
CA HIS A 26 12.17 8.87 0.68
C HIS A 26 11.16 9.19 1.79
N SER A 27 11.55 10.11 2.68
CA SER A 27 10.64 10.78 3.59
C SER A 27 10.52 12.26 3.24
N VAL A 28 9.32 12.82 3.33
CA VAL A 28 9.05 14.26 3.18
C VAL A 28 9.25 15.05 4.48
N TRP A 29 9.76 14.40 5.54
CA TRP A 29 10.10 15.08 6.79
C TRP A 29 11.16 16.16 6.56
N ASN A 30 10.91 17.36 7.05
CA ASN A 30 11.75 18.54 6.83
C ASN A 30 12.84 18.73 7.90
N GLY A 31 13.03 17.74 8.78
CA GLY A 31 13.99 17.80 9.89
C GLY A 31 13.47 18.50 11.15
N ARG A 32 12.22 19.00 11.17
CA ARG A 32 11.65 19.71 12.32
C ARG A 32 10.75 18.79 13.14
N THR A 33 10.94 18.88 14.46
CA THR A 33 10.07 18.27 15.46
C THR A 33 9.58 19.35 16.41
N GLU A 34 8.26 19.41 16.64
CA GLU A 34 7.63 20.40 17.52
C GLU A 34 6.71 19.73 18.54
N LEU A 35 6.16 20.53 19.47
CA LEU A 35 5.17 20.04 20.42
C LEU A 35 3.77 20.12 19.82
N THR A 36 2.95 19.09 20.04
CA THR A 36 1.50 19.19 19.81
C THR A 36 0.88 20.19 20.77
N ASP A 37 -0.24 20.79 20.39
CA ASP A 37 -1.09 21.54 21.31
C ASP A 37 -1.56 20.61 22.47
N PRO A 38 -1.29 20.95 23.75
CA PRO A 38 -1.68 20.12 24.89
C PRO A 38 -3.20 19.96 25.03
N ALA A 39 -4.02 20.84 24.43
CA ALA A 39 -5.47 20.71 24.41
C ALA A 39 -5.99 19.69 23.37
N LYS A 40 -5.16 19.30 22.39
CA LYS A 40 -5.53 18.27 21.41
C LYS A 40 -5.36 16.86 22.00
N PRO A 41 -6.35 15.97 21.83
CA PRO A 41 -6.25 14.59 22.29
C PRO A 41 -5.46 13.70 21.30
N VAL A 42 -4.28 14.14 20.87
CA VAL A 42 -3.42 13.43 19.90
C VAL A 42 -2.04 13.17 20.48
N ASP A 43 -1.46 11.99 20.20
CA ASP A 43 -0.13 11.62 20.68
C ASP A 43 0.98 12.16 19.76
N GLY A 44 0.69 12.25 18.45
CA GLY A 44 1.53 12.86 17.44
C GLY A 44 0.67 13.49 16.33
N GLU A 45 1.30 14.28 15.46
CA GLU A 45 0.68 14.87 14.28
C GLU A 45 1.74 15.09 13.19
N ALA A 46 1.53 14.49 12.03
CA ALA A 46 2.30 14.70 10.81
C ALA A 46 1.70 15.87 10.00
N GLU A 47 2.41 17.00 9.88
CA GLU A 47 1.93 18.16 9.12
C GLU A 47 2.30 18.09 7.62
N TRP A 48 1.44 18.64 6.77
CA TRP A 48 1.60 18.63 5.30
C TRP A 48 2.85 19.34 4.77
N HIS A 49 3.47 20.23 5.57
CA HIS A 49 4.76 20.86 5.23
C HIS A 49 5.98 20.09 5.78
N GLY A 50 5.78 18.84 6.21
CA GLY A 50 6.84 17.92 6.61
C GLY A 50 7.33 18.09 8.05
N THR A 51 6.65 18.86 8.89
CA THR A 51 6.98 18.92 10.33
C THR A 51 6.23 17.80 11.05
N VAL A 52 6.91 17.13 11.99
CA VAL A 52 6.24 16.17 12.89
C VAL A 52 6.09 16.80 14.27
N ARG A 53 4.90 16.72 14.85
CA ARG A 53 4.64 17.15 16.21
C ARG A 53 4.44 15.96 17.13
N TYR A 54 4.96 16.06 18.34
CA TYR A 54 4.79 15.04 19.36
C TYR A 54 4.25 15.63 20.65
N ASN A 55 3.40 14.84 21.32
CA ASN A 55 2.97 15.19 22.67
C ASN A 55 4.13 15.04 23.65
N ASP A 56 4.41 16.10 24.42
CA ASP A 56 5.57 16.11 25.31
C ASP A 56 5.47 15.01 26.38
N GLN A 57 4.33 14.90 27.07
CA GLN A 57 4.16 13.97 28.20
C GLN A 57 4.01 12.52 27.75
N ARG A 58 3.41 12.28 26.59
CA ARG A 58 3.08 10.92 26.14
C ARG A 58 4.13 10.31 25.21
N ILE A 59 4.94 11.13 24.54
CA ILE A 59 5.94 10.67 23.56
C ILE A 59 7.34 11.15 23.89
N LEU A 60 7.55 12.47 24.03
CA LEU A 60 8.91 13.00 24.17
C LEU A 60 9.51 12.72 25.56
N GLU A 61 8.73 12.81 26.63
CA GLU A 61 9.23 12.53 27.97
C GLU A 61 9.54 11.03 28.16
N PRO A 62 8.68 10.07 27.77
CA PRO A 62 9.04 8.66 27.81
C PRO A 62 10.30 8.33 27.00
N THR A 63 10.48 8.93 25.83
CA THR A 63 11.69 8.71 25.03
C THR A 63 12.93 9.38 25.65
N ARG A 64 12.82 10.58 26.23
CA ARG A 64 13.93 11.18 27.00
C ARG A 64 14.30 10.34 28.21
N GLU A 65 13.31 9.88 28.95
CA GLU A 65 13.46 9.04 30.13
C GLU A 65 14.16 7.72 29.78
N MET A 66 13.75 7.08 28.68
CA MET A 66 14.39 5.87 28.14
C MET A 66 15.90 6.04 27.98
N PHE A 67 16.36 7.17 27.41
CA PHE A 67 17.80 7.43 27.26
C PHE A 67 18.49 7.83 28.57
N ARG A 68 17.82 8.57 29.47
CA ARG A 68 18.37 8.90 30.80
C ARG A 68 18.58 7.64 31.64
N ASN A 69 17.69 6.67 31.52
CA ASN A 69 17.70 5.42 32.27
C ASN A 69 18.40 4.28 31.52
N SER A 70 19.12 4.56 30.44
CA SER A 70 19.79 3.56 29.59
C SER A 70 20.82 2.67 30.31
N ARG A 71 21.24 3.05 31.51
CA ARG A 71 22.17 2.27 32.37
C ARG A 71 21.47 1.49 33.47
N VAL A 72 20.15 1.63 33.61
CA VAL A 72 19.35 0.89 34.57
C VAL A 72 18.90 -0.39 33.90
N HIS A 73 19.59 -1.47 34.22
CA HIS A 73 19.17 -2.81 33.82
C HIS A 73 17.89 -3.17 34.59
N MET A 74 16.86 -3.67 33.87
CA MET A 74 15.55 -4.08 34.40
C MET A 74 14.55 -2.95 34.69
N GLN A 75 14.14 -2.24 33.63
CA GLN A 75 12.93 -1.41 33.68
C GLN A 75 11.70 -2.28 34.00
N ASP A 76 10.77 -1.75 34.78
CA ASP A 76 9.52 -2.46 35.02
C ASP A 76 8.65 -2.54 33.74
N ALA A 77 7.72 -3.49 33.73
CA ALA A 77 6.92 -3.77 32.54
C ALA A 77 6.01 -2.59 32.12
N ALA A 78 5.59 -1.73 33.04
CA ALA A 78 4.77 -0.56 32.69
C ALA A 78 5.61 0.52 32.02
N THR A 79 6.82 0.76 32.52
CA THR A 79 7.79 1.67 31.92
C THR A 79 8.18 1.23 30.51
N LEU A 80 8.52 -0.05 30.31
CA LEU A 80 8.82 -0.58 28.97
C LEU A 80 7.63 -0.46 28.00
N ARG A 81 6.39 -0.66 28.46
CA ARG A 81 5.19 -0.43 27.64
C ARG A 81 5.04 1.04 27.25
N SER A 82 5.34 1.97 28.16
CA SER A 82 5.33 3.41 27.88
C SER A 82 6.33 3.76 26.78
N TYR A 83 7.58 3.28 26.89
CA TYR A 83 8.62 3.50 25.88
C TYR A 83 8.22 2.89 24.53
N ARG A 84 7.75 1.63 24.51
CA ARG A 84 7.31 0.97 23.28
C ARG A 84 6.17 1.74 22.61
N LYS A 85 5.18 2.18 23.38
CA LYS A 85 4.07 3.00 22.86
C LYS A 85 4.61 4.27 22.20
N ALA A 86 5.52 4.99 22.86
CA ALA A 86 6.10 6.21 22.33
C ALA A 86 6.86 5.96 21.01
N ILE A 87 7.68 4.91 20.95
CA ILE A 87 8.41 4.54 19.73
C ILE A 87 7.48 4.14 18.59
N LYS A 88 6.43 3.37 18.87
CA LYS A 88 5.41 2.99 17.88
C LYS A 88 4.66 4.21 17.34
N THR A 89 4.34 5.19 18.18
CA THR A 89 3.75 6.46 17.72
C THR A 89 4.75 7.27 16.90
N MET A 90 6.03 7.35 17.30
CA MET A 90 7.03 8.00 16.45
C MET A 90 7.10 7.35 15.06
N LEU A 91 7.10 6.02 14.99
CA LEU A 91 7.04 5.31 13.72
C LEU A 91 5.77 5.66 12.93
N HIS A 92 4.59 5.64 13.57
CA HIS A 92 3.33 6.02 12.94
C HIS A 92 3.42 7.39 12.25
N GLU A 93 3.88 8.42 12.96
CA GLU A 93 4.01 9.76 12.35
C GLU A 93 5.05 9.80 11.22
N ASN A 94 6.14 9.02 11.33
CA ASN A 94 7.13 8.94 10.25
C ASN A 94 6.62 8.16 9.04
N VAL A 95 5.66 7.25 9.21
CA VAL A 95 5.00 6.52 8.11
C VAL A 95 4.12 7.46 7.28
N HIS A 96 3.40 8.40 7.92
CA HIS A 96 2.72 9.49 7.19
C HIS A 96 3.68 10.34 6.35
N MET A 97 4.94 10.40 6.76
CA MET A 97 5.99 11.13 6.05
C MET A 97 6.68 10.30 4.96
N LEU A 98 6.34 9.03 4.77
CA LEU A 98 6.91 8.24 3.68
C LEU A 98 6.27 8.62 2.35
N ALA A 99 7.10 8.65 1.31
CA ALA A 99 6.66 9.03 -0.02
C ALA A 99 7.26 8.13 -1.08
N GLY A 100 6.43 7.81 -2.07
CA GLY A 100 6.85 7.17 -3.30
C GLY A 100 7.50 8.18 -4.26
N GLU A 101 7.97 7.69 -5.39
CA GLU A 101 8.40 8.56 -6.48
C GLU A 101 7.21 9.42 -6.96
N GLY A 102 7.49 10.71 -7.26
CA GLY A 102 6.49 11.63 -7.78
C GLY A 102 5.38 12.05 -6.80
N SER A 103 5.49 11.75 -5.50
CA SER A 103 4.49 12.17 -4.51
C SER A 103 4.34 13.70 -4.47
N ASP A 104 3.09 14.18 -4.46
CA ASP A 104 2.73 15.61 -4.35
C ASP A 104 1.98 15.86 -3.03
N PRO A 105 2.52 16.68 -2.10
CA PRO A 105 1.87 16.99 -0.83
C PRO A 105 0.45 17.57 -0.98
N ARG A 106 0.17 18.35 -2.01
CA ARG A 106 -1.16 18.94 -2.23
C ARG A 106 -2.18 17.90 -2.63
N ARG A 107 -1.78 16.96 -3.50
CA ARG A 107 -2.63 15.82 -3.89
C ARG A 107 -2.86 14.88 -2.70
N ASN A 108 -1.83 14.61 -1.91
CA ASN A 108 -1.96 13.80 -0.69
C ASN A 108 -2.93 14.43 0.30
N GLN A 109 -2.83 15.75 0.52
CA GLN A 109 -3.77 16.47 1.38
C GLN A 109 -5.21 16.43 0.84
N ALA A 110 -5.39 16.63 -0.47
CA ALA A 110 -6.70 16.57 -1.09
C ALA A 110 -7.33 15.17 -0.97
N GLU A 111 -6.56 14.12 -1.25
CA GLU A 111 -7.03 12.73 -1.11
C GLU A 111 -7.33 12.39 0.35
N TYR A 112 -6.47 12.78 1.29
CA TYR A 112 -6.69 12.55 2.73
C TYR A 112 -8.00 13.14 3.24
N ASN A 113 -8.45 14.26 2.67
CA ASN A 113 -9.73 14.88 3.06
C ASN A 113 -10.97 14.15 2.52
N THR A 114 -10.80 13.08 1.73
CA THR A 114 -11.89 12.20 1.32
C THR A 114 -12.09 11.06 2.34
N PRO A 115 -13.32 10.50 2.47
CA PRO A 115 -13.55 9.41 3.43
C PRO A 115 -12.69 8.16 3.19
N HIS A 116 -12.44 7.79 1.93
CA HIS A 116 -11.61 6.63 1.61
C HIS A 116 -10.12 6.94 1.81
N GLY A 117 -9.66 8.14 1.42
CA GLY A 117 -8.28 8.55 1.59
C GLY A 117 -7.87 8.63 3.05
N LYS A 118 -8.69 9.27 3.91
CA LYS A 118 -8.46 9.30 5.35
C LYS A 118 -8.37 7.90 5.95
N ALA A 119 -9.37 7.06 5.67
CA ALA A 119 -9.41 5.70 6.22
C ALA A 119 -8.23 4.85 5.74
N ALA A 120 -7.77 5.05 4.50
CA ALA A 120 -6.62 4.33 3.95
C ALA A 120 -5.33 4.84 4.59
N GLU A 121 -5.16 6.15 4.70
CA GLU A 121 -4.00 6.77 5.33
C GLU A 121 -3.83 6.30 6.77
N GLU A 122 -4.82 6.55 7.63
CA GLU A 122 -4.75 6.17 9.05
C GLU A 122 -4.66 4.66 9.24
N GLY A 123 -5.45 3.88 8.48
CA GLY A 123 -5.51 2.43 8.61
C GLY A 123 -4.21 1.72 8.25
N PHE A 124 -3.61 2.06 7.11
CA PHE A 124 -2.36 1.43 6.69
C PHE A 124 -1.15 1.96 7.48
N THR A 125 -1.14 3.23 7.85
CA THR A 125 -0.07 3.80 8.68
C THR A 125 -0.05 3.16 10.06
N GLU A 126 -1.20 3.02 10.71
CA GLU A 126 -1.29 2.35 12.01
C GLU A 126 -0.95 0.86 11.92
N LEU A 127 -1.52 0.14 10.95
CA LEU A 127 -1.26 -1.28 10.77
C LEU A 127 0.22 -1.56 10.50
N TYR A 128 0.85 -0.75 9.64
CA TYR A 128 2.28 -0.85 9.37
C TYR A 128 3.11 -0.57 10.62
N ALA A 129 2.80 0.49 11.38
CA ALA A 129 3.51 0.81 12.62
C ALA A 129 3.41 -0.34 13.63
N ILE A 130 2.23 -0.96 13.80
CA ILE A 130 2.04 -2.13 14.67
C ILE A 130 2.92 -3.30 14.22
N GLN A 131 2.97 -3.59 12.92
CA GLN A 131 3.76 -4.70 12.36
C GLN A 131 5.27 -4.45 12.45
N LYS A 132 5.72 -3.20 12.31
CA LYS A 132 7.12 -2.83 12.10
C LYS A 132 7.79 -2.12 13.27
N THR A 133 7.12 -1.98 14.41
CA THR A 133 7.72 -1.40 15.62
C THR A 133 8.98 -2.15 16.06
N ASP A 134 9.00 -3.48 15.97
CA ASP A 134 10.17 -4.27 16.37
C ASP A 134 11.36 -4.06 15.42
N ASP A 135 11.10 -4.08 14.11
CA ASP A 135 12.12 -3.77 13.09
C ASP A 135 12.67 -2.34 13.28
N TYR A 136 11.81 -1.39 13.63
CA TYR A 136 12.21 0.00 13.91
C TYR A 136 13.04 0.15 15.18
N ILE A 137 12.69 -0.60 16.24
CA ILE A 137 13.49 -0.69 17.48
C ILE A 137 14.88 -1.26 17.17
N ASP A 138 14.96 -2.29 16.35
CA ASP A 138 16.22 -2.94 15.97
C ASP A 138 17.07 -2.02 15.09
N GLU A 139 16.48 -1.37 14.10
CA GLU A 139 17.13 -0.41 13.23
C GLU A 139 17.73 0.77 14.01
N LEU A 140 17.01 1.28 15.02
CA LEU A 140 17.48 2.36 15.87
C LEU A 140 18.43 1.89 16.99
N GLY A 141 18.55 0.58 17.22
CA GLY A 141 19.36 -0.01 18.28
C GLY A 141 18.80 0.23 19.69
N LEU A 142 17.49 0.37 19.84
CA LEU A 142 16.86 0.75 21.12
C LEU A 142 16.80 -0.39 22.13
N GLU A 143 17.00 -1.64 21.71
CA GLU A 143 17.12 -2.78 22.63
C GLU A 143 18.36 -2.64 23.54
N ASP A 144 19.44 -2.03 23.03
CA ASP A 144 20.65 -1.73 23.82
C ASP A 144 20.42 -0.61 24.85
N ILE A 145 19.41 0.25 24.60
CA ILE A 145 19.05 1.40 25.45
C ILE A 145 17.99 1.02 26.48
N ALA A 146 17.00 0.23 26.08
CA ALA A 146 15.92 -0.27 26.93
C ALA A 146 15.71 -1.77 26.70
N PRO A 147 16.55 -2.62 27.33
CA PRO A 147 16.46 -4.06 27.16
C PRO A 147 15.07 -4.59 27.51
N GLY A 148 14.49 -5.42 26.62
CA GLY A 148 13.15 -5.98 26.77
C GLY A 148 12.02 -5.12 26.22
N ILE A 149 12.30 -3.95 25.64
CA ILE A 149 11.27 -3.08 25.03
C ILE A 149 10.48 -3.78 23.92
N LYS A 150 11.08 -4.72 23.17
CA LYS A 150 10.36 -5.53 22.18
C LYS A 150 9.35 -6.50 22.79
N ALA A 151 9.66 -7.04 23.98
CA ALA A 151 8.78 -7.96 24.70
C ALA A 151 7.66 -7.25 25.46
N ALA A 152 7.72 -5.91 25.58
CA ALA A 152 6.63 -5.14 26.17
C ALA A 152 5.36 -5.29 25.32
N GLY A 153 4.22 -5.55 25.97
CA GLY A 153 2.96 -5.85 25.30
C GLY A 153 2.60 -4.86 24.19
N LYS A 154 2.05 -5.38 23.08
CA LYS A 154 1.56 -4.57 21.97
C LYS A 154 0.31 -3.82 22.43
N HIS A 155 0.32 -2.49 22.28
CA HIS A 155 -0.86 -1.67 22.51
C HIS A 155 -1.44 -1.29 21.14
N GLU A 156 -2.64 -1.76 20.85
CA GLU A 156 -3.37 -1.31 19.67
C GLU A 156 -4.00 0.05 19.97
N ILE A 157 -3.77 1.02 19.09
CA ILE A 157 -4.42 2.33 19.08
C ILE A 157 -5.19 2.39 17.74
N TYR A 158 -6.40 2.96 17.70
CA TYR A 158 -7.27 2.98 16.50
C TYR A 158 -7.67 1.62 15.91
N ALA A 159 -8.18 0.71 16.75
CA ALA A 159 -8.54 -0.65 16.35
C ALA A 159 -9.42 -0.72 15.07
N GLU A 160 -10.31 0.23 14.87
CA GLU A 160 -11.29 0.19 13.77
C GLU A 160 -10.73 0.44 12.36
N TYR A 161 -9.90 1.47 12.14
CA TYR A 161 -9.27 1.66 10.82
C TYR A 161 -8.33 0.50 10.48
N VAL A 162 -7.61 0.00 11.50
CA VAL A 162 -6.71 -1.14 11.40
C VAL A 162 -7.45 -2.39 10.92
N GLN A 163 -8.64 -2.69 11.46
CA GLN A 163 -9.41 -3.86 11.03
C GLN A 163 -9.79 -3.81 9.54
N GLY A 164 -10.10 -2.62 9.02
CA GLY A 164 -10.41 -2.43 7.60
C GLY A 164 -9.18 -2.62 6.72
N ALA A 165 -8.07 -1.97 7.06
CA ALA A 165 -6.80 -2.09 6.34
C ALA A 165 -6.26 -3.54 6.36
N ASP A 166 -6.35 -4.23 7.49
CA ASP A 166 -5.92 -5.62 7.65
C ASP A 166 -6.76 -6.56 6.78
N ALA A 167 -8.09 -6.44 6.81
CA ALA A 167 -8.96 -7.27 5.96
C ALA A 167 -8.75 -7.02 4.46
N PHE A 168 -8.50 -5.76 4.08
CA PHE A 168 -8.15 -5.39 2.71
C PHE A 168 -6.84 -6.06 2.30
N ALA A 169 -5.79 -5.91 3.10
CA ALA A 169 -4.47 -6.49 2.83
C ALA A 169 -4.49 -8.02 2.81
N GLN A 170 -5.20 -8.67 3.73
CA GLN A 170 -5.39 -10.12 3.74
C GLN A 170 -6.11 -10.63 2.49
N THR A 171 -7.14 -9.91 2.04
CA THR A 171 -7.89 -10.27 0.83
C THR A 171 -7.01 -10.17 -0.42
N ILE A 172 -6.19 -9.12 -0.53
CA ILE A 172 -5.23 -9.00 -1.64
C ILE A 172 -4.14 -10.06 -1.51
N GLY A 173 -3.48 -10.17 -0.36
CA GLY A 173 -2.34 -11.06 -0.13
C GLY A 173 -2.68 -12.53 -0.37
N SER A 174 -3.86 -12.99 0.05
CA SER A 174 -4.30 -14.38 -0.16
C SER A 174 -4.58 -14.73 -1.63
N ARG A 175 -4.99 -13.75 -2.44
CA ARG A 175 -5.33 -13.97 -3.86
C ARG A 175 -4.17 -13.71 -4.83
N SER A 176 -3.29 -12.77 -4.47
CA SER A 176 -2.11 -12.40 -5.26
C SER A 176 -0.88 -13.24 -4.96
N GLY A 177 -0.86 -13.95 -3.82
CA GLY A 177 0.31 -14.69 -3.33
C GLY A 177 1.40 -13.83 -2.68
N LEU A 178 1.22 -12.50 -2.60
CA LEU A 178 2.21 -11.58 -2.00
C LEU A 178 2.31 -11.70 -0.46
N GLY A 179 1.28 -12.25 0.19
CA GLY A 179 1.14 -12.16 1.66
C GLY A 179 0.62 -10.80 2.11
N SER A 180 -0.03 -10.73 3.28
CA SER A 180 -0.66 -9.49 3.77
C SER A 180 0.35 -8.41 4.15
N GLU A 181 1.46 -8.78 4.80
CA GLU A 181 2.49 -7.83 5.25
C GLU A 181 3.15 -7.09 4.09
N GLU A 182 3.43 -7.77 2.98
CA GLU A 182 3.99 -7.14 1.78
C GLU A 182 3.00 -6.17 1.14
N VAL A 183 1.70 -6.50 1.14
CA VAL A 183 0.65 -5.58 0.67
C VAL A 183 0.59 -4.35 1.56
N VAL A 184 0.61 -4.50 2.88
CA VAL A 184 0.65 -3.38 3.83
C VAL A 184 1.88 -2.52 3.58
N ARG A 185 3.07 -3.12 3.44
CA ARG A 185 4.32 -2.40 3.18
C ARG A 185 4.21 -1.53 1.93
N ARG A 186 3.79 -2.08 0.78
CA ARG A 186 3.67 -1.34 -0.49
C ARG A 186 2.71 -0.15 -0.39
N ILE A 187 1.61 -0.31 0.34
CA ILE A 187 0.60 0.75 0.50
C ILE A 187 1.04 1.80 1.52
N ALA A 188 1.67 1.38 2.63
CA ALA A 188 2.14 2.28 3.68
C ALA A 188 3.31 3.17 3.24
N THR A 189 4.12 2.73 2.27
CA THR A 189 5.31 3.46 1.79
C THR A 189 5.02 4.59 0.79
N VAL A 190 3.77 4.79 0.41
CA VAL A 190 3.35 5.84 -0.52
C VAL A 190 2.37 6.79 0.15
N GLY A 191 2.30 8.04 -0.35
CA GLY A 191 1.37 9.03 0.16
C GLY A 191 -0.09 8.69 -0.14
N ALA A 192 -1.02 9.31 0.61
CA ALA A 192 -2.46 9.07 0.54
C ALA A 192 -3.01 8.94 -0.89
N ALA A 193 -2.62 9.84 -1.81
CA ALA A 193 -3.11 9.86 -3.19
C ALA A 193 -2.74 8.62 -4.02
N GLN A 194 -1.68 7.90 -3.62
CA GLN A 194 -1.12 6.77 -4.36
C GLN A 194 -1.51 5.41 -3.75
N LYS A 195 -2.14 5.36 -2.57
CA LYS A 195 -2.38 4.11 -1.83
C LYS A 195 -3.25 3.11 -2.60
N PHE A 196 -4.36 3.56 -3.19
CA PHE A 196 -5.22 2.69 -3.99
C PHE A 196 -4.57 2.29 -5.32
N GLU A 197 -3.75 3.15 -5.91
CA GLU A 197 -2.98 2.83 -7.11
C GLU A 197 -1.91 1.76 -6.81
N ALA A 198 -1.20 1.87 -5.69
CA ALA A 198 -0.22 0.87 -5.25
C ALA A 198 -0.87 -0.51 -5.02
N ALA A 199 -2.06 -0.53 -4.38
CA ALA A 199 -2.84 -1.75 -4.23
C ALA A 199 -3.31 -2.32 -5.58
N ALA A 200 -3.83 -1.46 -6.45
CA ALA A 200 -4.30 -1.84 -7.79
C ALA A 200 -3.18 -2.39 -8.67
N ALA A 201 -2.00 -1.77 -8.64
CA ALA A 201 -0.81 -2.25 -9.34
C ALA A 201 -0.40 -3.64 -8.84
N ALA A 202 -0.41 -3.89 -7.53
CA ALA A 202 -0.11 -5.21 -6.97
C ALA A 202 -1.11 -6.28 -7.45
N ILE A 203 -2.41 -5.96 -7.50
CA ILE A 203 -3.45 -6.86 -8.03
C ILE A 203 -3.25 -7.10 -9.54
N TYR A 204 -3.00 -6.04 -10.31
CA TYR A 204 -2.78 -6.11 -11.75
C TYR A 204 -1.57 -6.99 -12.08
N ASP A 205 -0.42 -6.71 -11.47
CA ASP A 205 0.85 -7.37 -11.77
C ASP A 205 0.86 -8.86 -11.39
N THR A 206 0.00 -9.27 -10.46
CA THR A 206 -0.15 -10.67 -10.03
C THR A 206 -1.31 -11.41 -10.73
N SER A 207 -1.99 -10.73 -11.66
CA SER A 207 -3.05 -11.32 -12.48
C SER A 207 -2.51 -11.78 -13.85
N ASP A 208 -3.41 -12.17 -14.75
CA ASP A 208 -3.12 -12.44 -16.16
C ASP A 208 -3.18 -11.18 -17.04
N LEU A 209 -3.59 -10.03 -16.50
CA LEU A 209 -3.71 -8.79 -17.27
C LEU A 209 -2.41 -8.30 -17.92
N PRO A 210 -1.20 -8.43 -17.33
CA PRO A 210 0.04 -8.05 -18.00
C PRO A 210 0.27 -8.78 -19.33
N GLY A 211 -0.31 -9.97 -19.52
CA GLY A 211 -0.26 -10.72 -20.78
C GLY A 211 -1.43 -10.45 -21.73
N LEU A 212 -2.42 -9.65 -21.32
CA LEU A 212 -3.66 -9.40 -22.07
C LEU A 212 -3.85 -7.91 -22.44
N VAL A 213 -3.48 -7.00 -21.56
CA VAL A 213 -3.64 -5.56 -21.72
C VAL A 213 -2.34 -4.99 -22.28
N PRO A 214 -2.39 -4.20 -23.38
CA PRO A 214 -1.21 -3.52 -23.92
C PRO A 214 -0.51 -2.63 -22.88
N ASP A 215 0.82 -2.56 -22.94
CA ASP A 215 1.63 -1.83 -21.96
C ASP A 215 1.23 -0.34 -21.85
N ASP A 216 0.86 0.30 -22.96
CA ASP A 216 0.40 1.69 -23.00
C ASP A 216 -0.95 1.90 -22.31
N GLN A 217 -1.72 0.82 -22.11
CA GLN A 217 -3.02 0.82 -21.42
C GLN A 217 -2.93 0.38 -19.95
N ARG A 218 -1.74 -0.05 -19.48
CA ARG A 218 -1.55 -0.51 -18.10
C ARG A 218 -1.98 0.53 -17.07
N SER A 219 -1.54 1.79 -17.23
CA SER A 219 -1.86 2.86 -16.27
C SER A 219 -3.38 3.09 -16.17
N ALA A 220 -4.09 3.09 -17.29
CA ALA A 220 -5.55 3.22 -17.32
C ALA A 220 -6.26 2.02 -16.67
N ALA A 221 -5.75 0.80 -16.84
CA ALA A 221 -6.29 -0.39 -16.18
C ALA A 221 -6.08 -0.34 -14.66
N VAL A 222 -4.88 0.02 -14.20
CA VAL A 222 -4.57 0.22 -12.78
C VAL A 222 -5.49 1.28 -12.16
N GLN A 223 -5.72 2.39 -12.85
CA GLN A 223 -6.61 3.44 -12.37
C GLN A 223 -8.07 2.95 -12.23
N GLN A 224 -8.58 2.18 -13.19
CA GLN A 224 -9.93 1.59 -13.10
C GLN A 224 -10.07 0.67 -11.87
N ILE A 225 -9.07 -0.18 -11.63
CA ILE A 225 -9.03 -1.07 -10.46
C ILE A 225 -8.98 -0.24 -9.17
N ALA A 226 -8.16 0.81 -9.12
CA ALA A 226 -8.05 1.70 -7.96
C ALA A 226 -9.38 2.38 -7.62
N GLU A 227 -10.05 2.95 -8.62
CA GLU A 227 -11.36 3.60 -8.44
C GLU A 227 -12.45 2.64 -7.99
N ALA A 228 -12.45 1.40 -8.48
CA ALA A 228 -13.41 0.37 -8.07
C ALA A 228 -13.34 0.06 -6.56
N MET A 229 -12.16 0.18 -5.94
CA MET A 229 -11.96 -0.10 -4.52
C MET A 229 -12.46 1.03 -3.60
N LYS A 230 -12.40 2.29 -4.04
CA LYS A 230 -12.59 3.47 -3.19
C LYS A 230 -13.98 3.53 -2.53
N LYS A 231 -15.04 3.20 -3.28
CA LYS A 231 -16.43 3.30 -2.80
C LYS A 231 -16.69 2.46 -1.57
N ASP A 232 -16.29 1.20 -1.59
CA ASP A 232 -16.50 0.28 -0.47
C ASP A 232 -15.53 0.59 0.67
N TYR A 233 -14.31 1.06 0.36
CA TYR A 233 -13.34 1.41 1.39
C TYR A 233 -13.77 2.65 2.20
N ALA A 234 -14.44 3.62 1.56
CA ALA A 234 -15.02 4.78 2.21
C ALA A 234 -16.02 4.43 3.33
N GLN A 235 -16.58 3.21 3.34
CA GLN A 235 -17.50 2.75 4.39
C GLN A 235 -16.80 2.55 5.75
N ILE A 236 -15.46 2.45 5.78
CA ILE A 236 -14.69 2.36 7.04
C ILE A 236 -14.79 3.66 7.84
N ASP A 237 -14.74 4.81 7.18
CA ASP A 237 -14.93 6.12 7.81
C ASP A 237 -16.38 6.28 8.32
N GLN A 238 -17.36 5.80 7.55
CA GLN A 238 -18.76 5.81 7.98
C GLN A 238 -19.01 4.92 9.21
N ALA A 239 -18.33 3.77 9.29
CA ALA A 239 -18.42 2.86 10.43
C ALA A 239 -17.99 3.52 11.75
N GLN A 240 -17.21 4.60 11.72
CA GLN A 240 -16.80 5.33 12.93
C GLN A 240 -17.99 5.87 13.73
N ASN A 241 -19.13 6.08 13.07
CA ASN A 241 -20.37 6.55 13.72
C ASN A 241 -21.10 5.45 14.49
N ILE A 242 -20.68 4.18 14.38
CA ILE A 242 -21.26 3.06 15.12
C ILE A 242 -20.78 3.12 16.58
N LYS A 243 -21.73 3.21 17.52
CA LYS A 243 -21.44 3.32 18.97
C LYS A 243 -20.85 2.04 19.57
N ASP A 244 -21.30 0.89 19.09
CA ASP A 244 -20.84 -0.41 19.56
C ASP A 244 -19.46 -0.74 18.95
N PRO A 245 -18.40 -0.89 19.76
CA PRO A 245 -17.05 -1.13 19.24
C PRO A 245 -16.89 -2.43 18.46
N ASP A 246 -17.62 -3.49 18.83
CA ASP A 246 -17.55 -4.78 18.14
C ASP A 246 -18.22 -4.72 16.77
N LEU A 247 -19.40 -4.11 16.71
CA LEU A 247 -20.09 -3.88 15.44
C LEU A 247 -19.30 -2.94 14.54
N ARG A 248 -18.68 -1.90 15.09
CA ARG A 248 -17.80 -0.98 14.35
C ARG A 248 -16.62 -1.72 13.72
N ARG A 249 -15.89 -2.53 14.51
CA ARG A 249 -14.78 -3.36 14.01
C ARG A 249 -15.23 -4.33 12.92
N LYS A 250 -16.36 -5.01 13.11
CA LYS A 250 -16.94 -5.93 12.12
C LYS A 250 -17.31 -5.21 10.82
N ALA A 251 -17.92 -4.03 10.91
CA ALA A 251 -18.28 -3.22 9.76
C ALA A 251 -17.04 -2.74 8.99
N ALA A 252 -16.02 -2.23 9.68
CA ALA A 252 -14.75 -1.82 9.07
C ALA A 252 -14.06 -3.00 8.37
N ARG A 253 -13.98 -4.16 9.03
CA ARG A 253 -13.43 -5.39 8.45
C ARG A 253 -14.18 -5.81 7.18
N ALA A 254 -15.51 -5.77 7.20
CA ALA A 254 -16.35 -6.13 6.06
C ALA A 254 -16.13 -5.17 4.88
N ALA A 255 -16.06 -3.86 5.15
CA ALA A 255 -15.81 -2.81 4.17
C ALA A 255 -14.42 -2.96 3.50
N GLY A 256 -13.36 -3.15 4.29
CA GLY A 256 -12.01 -3.37 3.76
C GLY A 256 -11.93 -4.62 2.87
N GLY A 257 -12.52 -5.73 3.29
CA GLY A 257 -12.60 -6.93 2.46
C GLY A 257 -13.45 -6.74 1.19
N ALA A 258 -14.53 -5.96 1.25
CA ALA A 258 -15.38 -5.67 0.09
C ALA A 258 -14.64 -4.82 -0.95
N ALA A 259 -13.94 -3.77 -0.50
CA ALA A 259 -13.12 -2.93 -1.36
C ALA A 259 -12.07 -3.73 -2.14
N ALA A 260 -11.32 -4.61 -1.46
CA ALA A 260 -10.35 -5.47 -2.16
C ALA A 260 -11.04 -6.39 -3.20
N ARG A 261 -12.22 -6.94 -2.88
CA ARG A 261 -13.00 -7.74 -3.84
C ARG A 261 -13.46 -6.92 -5.04
N ALA A 262 -13.88 -5.68 -4.85
CA ALA A 262 -14.26 -4.79 -5.96
C ALA A 262 -13.10 -4.58 -6.94
N GLY A 263 -11.87 -4.44 -6.45
CA GLY A 263 -10.67 -4.40 -7.31
C GLY A 263 -10.51 -5.68 -8.15
N TYR A 264 -10.68 -6.87 -7.56
CA TYR A 264 -10.66 -8.14 -8.30
C TYR A 264 -11.85 -8.32 -9.26
N ASP A 265 -13.00 -7.74 -8.95
CA ASP A 265 -14.15 -7.75 -9.85
C ASP A 265 -13.84 -6.93 -11.10
N GLU A 266 -13.15 -5.80 -10.94
CA GLU A 266 -12.71 -4.97 -12.05
C GLU A 266 -11.65 -5.65 -12.91
N ILE A 267 -10.72 -6.42 -12.33
CA ILE A 267 -9.82 -7.30 -13.10
C ILE A 267 -10.60 -8.21 -14.05
N ARG A 268 -11.71 -8.80 -13.57
CA ARG A 268 -12.54 -9.68 -14.41
C ARG A 268 -13.27 -8.91 -15.50
N ASN A 269 -13.63 -7.64 -15.26
CA ASN A 269 -14.24 -6.78 -16.26
C ASN A 269 -13.25 -6.46 -17.38
N ILE A 270 -12.05 -5.99 -17.00
CA ILE A 270 -10.95 -5.69 -17.93
C ILE A 270 -10.57 -6.95 -18.72
N ARG A 271 -10.41 -8.11 -18.07
CA ARG A 271 -10.14 -9.37 -18.75
C ARG A 271 -11.17 -9.68 -19.83
N ARG A 272 -12.47 -9.52 -19.54
CA ARG A 272 -13.54 -9.76 -20.52
C ARG A 272 -13.45 -8.79 -21.70
N GLN A 273 -13.13 -7.53 -21.46
CA GLN A 273 -12.94 -6.54 -22.52
C GLN A 273 -11.82 -6.94 -23.48
N TRP A 274 -10.67 -7.36 -22.94
CA TRP A 274 -9.48 -7.68 -23.74
C TRP A 274 -9.43 -9.12 -24.28
N SER A 275 -10.26 -10.03 -23.77
CA SER A 275 -10.38 -11.41 -24.29
C SER A 275 -11.35 -11.54 -25.46
N MET A 276 -12.14 -10.51 -25.78
CA MET A 276 -13.05 -10.55 -26.92
C MET A 276 -12.30 -10.29 -28.24
N PRO A 277 -12.56 -11.06 -29.31
CA PRO A 277 -12.04 -10.73 -30.63
C PRO A 277 -12.46 -9.31 -31.01
N ALA A 278 -11.52 -8.52 -31.55
CA ALA A 278 -11.78 -7.17 -32.04
C ALA A 278 -13.07 -7.17 -32.89
N PRO A 279 -13.97 -6.19 -32.74
CA PRO A 279 -15.23 -6.13 -33.49
C PRO A 279 -15.03 -6.27 -35.00
N GLU A 280 -13.92 -5.75 -35.52
CA GLU A 280 -13.50 -5.82 -36.93
C GLU A 280 -13.26 -7.27 -37.38
N ALA A 281 -12.66 -8.11 -36.53
CA ALA A 281 -12.42 -9.52 -36.83
C ALA A 281 -13.70 -10.40 -36.76
N ARG A 282 -14.81 -9.88 -36.21
CA ARG A 282 -16.10 -10.61 -36.18
C ARG A 282 -16.86 -10.49 -37.50
N VAL A 283 -16.68 -9.39 -38.25
CA VAL A 283 -17.43 -9.16 -39.50
C VAL A 283 -16.90 -10.04 -40.64
N GLU A 284 -15.58 -10.26 -40.72
CA GLU A 284 -14.99 -11.09 -41.79
C GLU A 284 -15.37 -12.57 -41.71
N ARG A 285 -15.67 -13.09 -40.51
CA ARG A 285 -16.06 -14.50 -40.35
C ARG A 285 -17.52 -14.76 -40.75
N GLY A 286 -18.37 -13.75 -40.70
CA GLY A 286 -19.76 -13.81 -41.20
C GLY A 286 -19.85 -13.70 -42.72
N ALA A 287 -19.11 -12.76 -43.31
CA ALA A 287 -19.14 -12.51 -44.76
C ALA A 287 -18.58 -13.70 -45.58
N ASN A 288 -17.50 -14.34 -45.11
CA ASN A 288 -16.90 -15.48 -45.82
C ASN A 288 -17.70 -16.80 -45.67
N ALA A 289 -18.52 -16.93 -44.62
CA ALA A 289 -19.35 -18.12 -44.43
C ALA A 289 -20.60 -18.12 -45.34
N GLU A 290 -21.13 -16.95 -45.71
CA GLU A 290 -22.24 -16.84 -46.67
C GLU A 290 -21.78 -16.92 -48.12
N GLN A 291 -20.56 -16.48 -48.46
CA GLN A 291 -20.08 -16.50 -49.84
C GLN A 291 -19.70 -17.91 -50.36
N THR A 292 -19.55 -18.89 -49.47
CA THR A 292 -19.22 -20.27 -49.86
C THR A 292 -20.46 -21.16 -50.11
N ARG A 293 -21.68 -20.66 -49.88
CA ARG A 293 -22.93 -21.43 -50.09
C ARG A 293 -23.75 -21.01 -51.31
N SER A 294 -23.34 -20.00 -52.06
CA SER A 294 -24.15 -19.42 -53.14
C SER A 294 -23.76 -19.83 -54.57
N ASN A 295 -22.92 -20.86 -54.76
CA ASN A 295 -22.42 -21.22 -56.09
C ASN A 295 -23.10 -22.42 -56.78
N ASP A 296 -24.22 -22.93 -56.27
CA ASP A 296 -25.03 -23.95 -56.97
C ASP A 296 -26.51 -23.53 -57.05
N SER A 297 -26.88 -22.79 -58.10
CA SER A 297 -28.17 -22.91 -58.80
C SER A 297 -28.24 -22.01 -60.04
N PRO A 298 -28.74 -22.52 -61.19
CA PRO A 298 -28.86 -21.75 -62.42
C PRO A 298 -30.24 -21.08 -62.58
N THR A 299 -30.21 -19.85 -63.12
CA THR A 299 -31.18 -19.20 -64.03
C THR A 299 -32.69 -19.22 -63.71
N ASN A 300 -33.26 -18.06 -63.40
CA ASN A 300 -34.38 -17.48 -64.17
C ASN A 300 -34.73 -16.02 -63.80
N ALA A 301 -34.68 -15.15 -64.83
CA ALA A 301 -35.50 -13.98 -65.16
C ALA A 301 -35.69 -12.77 -64.20
N PRO A 302 -35.95 -11.55 -64.76
CA PRO A 302 -35.74 -10.28 -64.07
C PRO A 302 -37.03 -9.66 -63.52
N ALA A 303 -36.92 -8.94 -62.40
CA ALA A 303 -37.92 -7.99 -61.95
C ALA A 303 -37.24 -6.73 -61.36
N THR A 304 -37.47 -5.63 -62.04
CA THR A 304 -37.26 -4.22 -61.66
C THR A 304 -38.01 -3.86 -60.37
N LEU A 305 -37.40 -3.02 -59.52
CA LEU A 305 -37.96 -1.96 -58.64
C LEU A 305 -36.80 -1.38 -57.79
N GLU A 306 -36.30 -0.17 -58.10
CA GLU A 306 -36.63 1.11 -57.45
C GLU A 306 -36.13 1.29 -55.99
N ALA A 307 -35.05 2.08 -55.91
CA ALA A 307 -34.83 3.26 -55.06
C ALA A 307 -34.76 3.19 -53.51
N THR A 308 -33.92 4.11 -52.99
CA THR A 308 -33.70 4.58 -51.59
C THR A 308 -32.85 3.67 -50.69
N THR A 309 -31.85 4.12 -49.93
CA THR A 309 -31.34 5.46 -49.55
C THR A 309 -29.90 5.29 -49.03
N ALA A 310 -29.02 6.24 -49.35
CA ALA A 310 -27.65 6.29 -48.86
C ALA A 310 -27.60 6.60 -47.35
N ALA A 311 -26.90 5.76 -46.58
CA ALA A 311 -26.55 6.05 -45.20
C ALA A 311 -25.24 6.85 -45.16
N THR A 312 -25.34 8.08 -44.65
CA THR A 312 -24.24 8.99 -44.34
C THR A 312 -23.33 8.44 -43.23
N PRO A 313 -22.00 8.53 -43.34
CA PRO A 313 -21.10 8.23 -42.22
C PRO A 313 -21.23 9.30 -41.13
N HIS A 314 -21.42 8.86 -39.90
CA HIS A 314 -21.40 9.74 -38.72
C HIS A 314 -19.99 10.33 -38.54
N SER A 315 -19.87 11.64 -38.82
CA SER A 315 -18.74 12.46 -38.41
C SER A 315 -18.81 12.72 -36.89
N LEU A 316 -17.74 12.41 -36.18
CA LEU A 316 -17.57 12.78 -34.77
C LEU A 316 -17.56 14.31 -34.60
N PRO A 317 -18.13 14.85 -33.50
CA PRO A 317 -18.17 16.29 -33.25
C PRO A 317 -16.77 16.88 -33.03
N PRO A 318 -16.51 18.14 -33.45
CA PRO A 318 -15.18 18.76 -33.51
C PRO A 318 -14.55 19.15 -32.15
N GLY A 319 -14.90 18.46 -31.05
CA GLY A 319 -14.43 18.77 -29.69
C GLY A 319 -13.44 17.76 -29.08
N LEU A 320 -13.14 16.64 -29.75
CA LEU A 320 -12.32 15.55 -29.19
C LEU A 320 -10.94 15.36 -29.84
N ALA A 321 -10.59 16.15 -30.84
CA ALA A 321 -9.29 16.06 -31.52
C ALA A 321 -8.14 16.82 -30.80
N THR A 322 -8.46 17.67 -29.83
CA THR A 322 -7.46 18.56 -29.19
C THR A 322 -6.82 17.98 -27.92
N ALA A 323 -7.28 16.83 -27.43
CA ALA A 323 -6.73 16.18 -26.22
C ALA A 323 -5.71 15.07 -26.51
N VAL A 324 -5.52 14.68 -27.77
CA VAL A 324 -4.66 13.54 -28.15
C VAL A 324 -3.22 13.98 -28.52
N HIS A 325 -2.96 15.28 -28.63
CA HIS A 325 -1.64 15.77 -29.06
C HIS A 325 -0.69 16.22 -27.93
N ALA A 326 -1.12 16.23 -26.66
CA ALA A 326 -0.26 16.66 -25.54
C ALA A 326 0.58 15.53 -24.91
N SER A 327 0.33 14.26 -25.25
CA SER A 327 0.99 13.10 -24.62
C SER A 327 2.22 12.57 -25.36
N ARG A 328 2.79 13.36 -26.28
CA ARG A 328 3.90 12.95 -27.17
C ARG A 328 5.22 13.67 -26.91
N SER A 329 5.50 13.98 -25.65
CA SER A 329 6.83 14.42 -25.22
C SER A 329 7.52 13.23 -24.53
N GLY A 330 8.41 12.57 -25.27
CA GLY A 330 9.06 11.34 -24.84
C GLY A 330 9.89 11.48 -23.58
N ALA A 331 9.72 10.51 -22.68
CA ALA A 331 10.76 10.06 -21.77
C ALA A 331 11.04 8.59 -22.14
N GLU A 332 12.31 8.27 -22.35
CA GLU A 332 12.76 6.91 -22.66
C GLU A 332 12.43 5.94 -21.51
N PRO A 333 12.23 4.65 -21.80
CA PRO A 333 12.04 3.65 -20.76
C PRO A 333 13.35 3.47 -19.96
N LEU A 334 13.30 3.80 -18.67
CA LEU A 334 14.41 3.53 -17.75
C LEU A 334 14.45 2.04 -17.40
N THR A 335 15.31 1.31 -18.12
CA THR A 335 15.80 -0.01 -17.73
C THR A 335 16.86 0.16 -16.65
N SER A 336 16.50 -0.02 -15.38
CA SER A 336 17.48 -0.23 -14.31
C SER A 336 16.87 -0.99 -13.13
N ALA A 337 16.55 -2.25 -13.37
CA ALA A 337 16.53 -3.27 -12.34
C ALA A 337 17.44 -4.41 -12.82
N THR A 338 18.76 -4.23 -12.61
CA THR A 338 19.71 -5.32 -12.77
C THR A 338 19.35 -6.38 -11.73
N ARG A 339 19.03 -7.60 -12.19
CA ARG A 339 18.86 -8.75 -11.31
C ARG A 339 20.15 -8.95 -10.52
N LEU A 340 20.05 -9.03 -9.19
CA LEU A 340 21.14 -9.47 -8.32
C LEU A 340 21.49 -10.92 -8.67
N ASP A 341 22.77 -11.18 -8.94
CA ASP A 341 23.30 -12.52 -9.20
C ASP A 341 23.28 -13.38 -7.92
N GLU A 342 23.08 -14.69 -8.07
CA GLU A 342 23.07 -15.67 -6.97
C GLU A 342 24.37 -15.71 -6.14
N ALA A 343 25.45 -15.09 -6.63
CA ALA A 343 26.73 -14.98 -5.92
C ALA A 343 26.68 -14.05 -4.69
N ASP A 344 25.70 -13.15 -4.58
CA ASP A 344 25.53 -12.25 -3.42
C ASP A 344 24.62 -12.82 -2.32
N MET A 345 24.06 -14.02 -2.51
CA MET A 345 23.29 -14.72 -1.47
C MET A 345 24.23 -15.53 -0.57
N GLY A 346 24.69 -14.88 0.50
CA GLY A 346 25.59 -15.42 1.51
C GLY A 346 25.26 -16.83 1.99
N SER A 347 26.26 -17.70 1.88
CA SER A 347 26.30 -19.08 2.36
C SER A 347 26.01 -19.19 3.87
N ARG A 348 24.92 -19.90 4.22
CA ARG A 348 24.66 -20.36 5.59
C ARG A 348 25.62 -21.49 5.94
N ARG A 349 26.65 -21.17 6.73
CA ARG A 349 27.57 -22.16 7.32
C ARG A 349 26.88 -22.85 8.49
N GLY A 350 26.57 -24.13 8.34
CA GLY A 350 26.11 -25.01 9.40
C GLY A 350 27.24 -25.32 10.38
N GLY A 351 27.04 -24.97 11.66
CA GLY A 351 27.91 -25.38 12.77
C GLY A 351 27.28 -26.55 13.51
N THR A 352 27.91 -27.72 13.41
CA THR A 352 27.67 -28.89 14.25
C THR A 352 28.06 -28.61 15.69
N GLN A 353 27.08 -28.64 16.61
CA GLN A 353 27.33 -28.67 18.06
C GLN A 353 27.61 -30.10 18.51
N THR A 354 28.83 -30.32 19.00
CA THR A 354 29.23 -31.49 19.79
C THR A 354 28.63 -31.42 21.19
N ALA A 355 28.06 -32.53 21.64
CA ALA A 355 27.48 -32.70 22.97
C ALA A 355 28.56 -32.70 24.09
N PRO A 356 28.23 -32.25 25.32
CA PRO A 356 29.16 -32.31 26.43
C PRO A 356 29.16 -33.70 27.11
N GLU A 357 30.36 -34.21 27.40
CA GLU A 357 30.60 -35.38 28.25
C GLU A 357 30.11 -35.13 29.69
N ARG A 358 29.42 -36.14 30.26
CA ARG A 358 29.05 -36.19 31.67
C ARG A 358 30.25 -36.65 32.50
N GLY A 359 30.71 -35.81 33.43
CA GLY A 359 31.64 -36.20 34.49
C GLY A 359 30.95 -36.96 35.64
N PRO A 360 31.71 -37.74 36.44
CA PRO A 360 31.14 -38.65 37.43
C PRO A 360 30.71 -37.94 38.71
N GLU A 361 29.59 -38.42 39.23
CA GLU A 361 28.91 -38.10 40.47
C GLU A 361 29.75 -38.53 41.69
N VAL A 362 30.05 -37.59 42.61
CA VAL A 362 30.66 -37.89 43.91
C VAL A 362 29.59 -37.68 44.98
N GLN A 363 29.18 -38.78 45.61
CA GLN A 363 28.35 -38.78 46.82
C GLN A 363 29.16 -38.34 48.03
N ARG A 364 28.66 -37.35 48.77
CA ARG A 364 28.75 -37.25 50.24
C ARG A 364 27.57 -36.49 50.80
#